data_AF-A0A7Y4ZRG1-F1
#
_entry.id   AF-A0A7Y4ZRG1-F1
#
_cell.length_a   1.000
_cell.length_b   1.000
_cell.length_c   1.000
_cell.angle_alpha   90.00
_cell.angle_beta   90.00
_cell.angle_gamma   90.00
#
_symmetry.space_group_name_H-M   'P 1'
#
loop_
_entity.id
_entity.type
_entity.pdbx_description
1 polymer ?
#
loop_
_entity_poly.entity_id
_entity_poly.type
_entity_poly.pdbx_seq_one_letter_code
_entity_poly.pdbx_strand_id
1 'polypeptide(L)'
;MGYPLTIAIRYLASKKRAFVSVGTLFSTLGVTLGVAALSIVMSVTGGFKEQFREKVLGVNAHVLVLKYSLEFREYREVMKKVEKVPGVTGVAPFIINPMMVTHGDRTATGVLLKGVDPDLMPKVLDLPKHIVGGSMEGLRKPGAKPPEKPNTPAANGTSSPLRDLQQRDAGSFLDVIEDQIRRDRDALDAGAAPATLDAGAPAVANAVPPAPAGDTTPDGGFTSKLPDDDDLPASVDPDPCKSPEQVAALPGLIIGKSLSTQLAVTIGDCVQITSPMVGMSFGGSSQKPPIAKQFRVIAVFEAGFDQYDSKLVYTDLYEAEAFYENGDSVTGVEMKVDDIDHAREIAANIDKVLANGVYHTMDWQELNHGLFTALLIQQIGMSFVLALIIVVAAFTVVATLIMVVLDKRKEIALLKALGAKDSAILRIFLYQGGITGFVGTSLGLALGFLGCKGLGAYAFPLDPKVYFISKLPVEVRPTEFLITGGIAIVICLLATILPALYAAWLRPSDGLRSD
;
A
#
# COMPACT_ATOMS: atom_id res chain seq x y z
N MET A 1 -14.74 -43.29 -34.35
CA MET A 1 -15.14 -43.09 -32.93
C MET A 1 -15.51 -44.44 -32.35
N GLY A 2 -14.96 -44.82 -31.20
CA GLY A 2 -15.24 -46.13 -30.58
C GLY A 2 -16.68 -46.20 -30.04
N TYR A 3 -17.27 -47.40 -30.06
CA TYR A 3 -18.62 -47.65 -29.53
C TYR A 3 -18.87 -47.15 -28.09
N PRO A 4 -17.87 -47.06 -27.16
CA PRO A 4 -18.10 -46.54 -25.81
C PRO A 4 -18.62 -45.10 -25.78
N LEU A 5 -18.12 -44.24 -26.68
CA LEU A 5 -18.55 -42.85 -26.78
C LEU A 5 -20.01 -42.75 -27.26
N THR A 6 -20.38 -43.56 -28.25
CA THR A 6 -21.76 -43.61 -28.77
C THR A 6 -22.74 -44.08 -27.71
N ILE A 7 -22.36 -45.06 -26.88
CA ILE A 7 -23.17 -45.51 -25.75
C ILE A 7 -23.29 -44.41 -24.68
N ALA A 8 -22.18 -43.74 -24.34
CA ALA A 8 -22.19 -42.64 -23.38
C ALA A 8 -23.16 -41.51 -23.78
N ILE A 9 -23.12 -41.07 -25.05
CA ILE A 9 -24.05 -40.06 -25.58
C ILE A 9 -25.50 -40.54 -25.52
N ARG A 10 -25.76 -41.82 -25.82
CA ARG A 10 -27.12 -42.40 -25.70
C ARG A 10 -27.60 -42.47 -24.25
N TYR A 11 -26.72 -42.74 -23.30
CA TYR A 11 -27.06 -42.73 -21.87
C TYR A 11 -27.43 -41.33 -21.39
N LEU A 12 -26.72 -40.30 -21.87
CA LEU A 12 -27.04 -38.89 -21.66
C LEU A 12 -28.39 -38.48 -22.30
N ALA A 13 -28.67 -38.90 -23.54
CA ALA A 13 -29.82 -38.46 -24.33
C ALA A 13 -31.11 -39.29 -24.14
N SER A 14 -31.09 -40.32 -23.30
CA SER A 14 -32.20 -41.28 -23.18
C SER A 14 -33.44 -40.70 -22.47
N LYS A 15 -34.43 -40.25 -23.25
CA LYS A 15 -35.74 -39.75 -22.78
C LYS A 15 -36.64 -40.79 -22.08
N LYS A 16 -36.33 -42.10 -22.16
CA LYS A 16 -37.21 -43.18 -21.66
C LYS A 16 -37.30 -43.31 -20.13
N ARG A 17 -36.45 -42.60 -19.38
CA ARG A 17 -36.56 -42.48 -17.92
C ARG A 17 -36.24 -41.03 -17.52
N ALA A 18 -37.26 -40.27 -17.12
CA ALA A 18 -37.13 -38.87 -16.71
C ALA A 18 -36.03 -38.67 -15.65
N PHE A 19 -35.82 -39.66 -14.79
CA PHE A 19 -34.87 -39.63 -13.68
C PHE A 19 -33.39 -39.47 -14.10
N VAL A 20 -32.96 -40.18 -15.16
CA VAL A 20 -31.57 -40.11 -15.68
C VAL A 20 -31.28 -38.73 -16.30
N SER A 21 -32.29 -38.16 -16.97
CA SER A 21 -32.19 -36.82 -17.56
C SER A 21 -32.15 -35.72 -16.49
N VAL A 22 -32.90 -35.89 -15.41
CA VAL A 22 -32.95 -34.93 -14.29
C VAL A 22 -31.64 -34.92 -13.50
N GLY A 23 -31.06 -36.09 -13.20
CA GLY A 23 -29.77 -36.18 -12.52
C GLY A 23 -28.62 -35.52 -13.32
N THR A 24 -28.58 -35.75 -14.63
CA THR A 24 -27.58 -35.11 -15.50
C THR A 24 -27.77 -33.59 -15.57
N LEU A 25 -29.02 -33.12 -15.58
CA LEU A 25 -29.32 -31.68 -15.54
C LEU A 25 -28.81 -31.06 -14.23
N PHE A 26 -29.09 -31.66 -13.07
CA PHE A 26 -28.61 -31.16 -11.78
C PHE A 26 -27.08 -31.15 -11.68
N SER A 27 -26.42 -32.20 -12.18
CA SER A 27 -24.95 -32.24 -12.25
C SER A 27 -24.39 -31.14 -13.13
N THR A 28 -24.96 -30.98 -14.33
CA THR A 28 -24.53 -29.96 -15.29
C THR A 28 -24.75 -28.56 -14.71
N LEU A 29 -25.89 -28.30 -14.06
CA LEU A 29 -26.18 -27.03 -13.40
C LEU A 29 -25.24 -26.75 -12.23
N GLY A 30 -24.95 -27.76 -11.40
CA GLY A 30 -24.00 -27.62 -10.30
C GLY A 30 -22.61 -27.23 -10.78
N VAL A 31 -22.09 -27.90 -11.82
CA VAL A 31 -20.81 -27.54 -12.46
C VAL A 31 -20.89 -26.16 -13.10
N THR A 32 -21.97 -25.87 -13.84
CA THR A 32 -22.19 -24.58 -14.52
C THR A 32 -22.15 -23.41 -13.54
N LEU A 33 -22.92 -23.48 -12.44
CA LEU A 33 -22.98 -22.44 -11.42
C LEU A 33 -21.65 -22.32 -10.67
N GLY A 34 -21.00 -23.43 -10.36
CA GLY A 34 -19.69 -23.43 -9.71
C GLY A 34 -18.61 -22.74 -10.55
N VAL A 35 -18.50 -23.10 -11.83
CA VAL A 35 -17.53 -22.48 -12.76
C VAL A 35 -17.88 -21.01 -13.03
N ALA A 36 -19.15 -20.66 -13.18
CA ALA A 36 -19.57 -19.28 -13.39
C ALA A 36 -19.22 -18.39 -12.18
N ALA A 37 -19.56 -18.84 -10.96
CA ALA A 37 -19.24 -18.12 -9.73
C ALA A 37 -17.73 -17.93 -9.55
N LEU A 38 -16.96 -19.01 -9.77
CA LEU A 38 -15.49 -18.98 -9.71
C LEU A 38 -14.90 -17.98 -10.72
N SER A 39 -15.37 -18.00 -11.96
CA SER A 39 -14.84 -17.11 -13.02
C SER A 39 -15.11 -15.63 -12.70
N ILE A 40 -16.32 -15.32 -12.19
CA ILE A 40 -16.68 -13.96 -11.79
C ILE A 40 -15.81 -13.49 -10.61
N VAL A 41 -15.67 -14.34 -9.58
CA VAL A 41 -14.86 -14.04 -8.40
C VAL A 41 -13.41 -13.75 -8.78
N MET A 42 -12.80 -14.58 -9.63
CA MET A 42 -11.42 -14.36 -10.09
C MET A 42 -11.32 -13.06 -10.89
N SER A 43 -12.24 -12.80 -11.81
CA SER A 43 -12.24 -11.58 -12.63
C SER A 43 -12.38 -10.29 -11.80
N VAL A 44 -13.22 -10.29 -10.76
CA VAL A 44 -13.36 -9.15 -9.84
C VAL A 44 -12.11 -8.98 -8.99
N THR A 45 -11.56 -10.07 -8.46
CA THR A 45 -10.35 -10.03 -7.61
C THR A 45 -9.13 -9.57 -8.40
N GLY A 46 -8.95 -10.13 -9.61
CA GLY A 46 -7.89 -9.75 -10.54
C GLY A 46 -8.02 -8.29 -10.96
N GLY A 47 -9.24 -7.84 -11.32
CA GLY A 47 -9.50 -6.45 -11.66
C GLY A 47 -9.21 -5.49 -10.51
N PHE A 48 -9.55 -5.86 -9.27
CA PHE A 48 -9.23 -5.03 -8.10
C PHE A 48 -7.73 -4.90 -7.88
N LYS A 49 -7.00 -6.02 -7.96
CA LYS A 49 -5.54 -6.02 -7.86
C LYS A 49 -4.90 -5.14 -8.93
N GLU A 50 -5.40 -5.21 -10.17
CA GLU A 50 -4.86 -4.42 -11.28
C GLU A 50 -5.14 -2.93 -11.14
N GLN A 51 -6.40 -2.54 -10.88
CA GLN A 51 -6.72 -1.12 -10.69
C GLN A 51 -6.02 -0.53 -9.48
N PHE A 52 -5.87 -1.31 -8.41
CA PHE A 52 -5.11 -0.88 -7.25
C PHE A 52 -3.64 -0.67 -7.60
N ARG A 53 -3.02 -1.64 -8.30
CA ARG A 53 -1.64 -1.50 -8.80
C ARG A 53 -1.51 -0.25 -9.65
N GLU A 54 -2.31 -0.07 -10.69
CA GLU A 54 -2.23 1.09 -11.59
C GLU A 54 -2.36 2.43 -10.84
N LYS A 55 -3.34 2.55 -9.94
CA LYS A 55 -3.63 3.80 -9.23
C LYS A 55 -2.64 4.14 -8.13
N VAL A 56 -2.10 3.15 -7.43
CA VAL A 56 -1.08 3.38 -6.40
C VAL A 56 0.23 3.85 -7.03
N LEU A 57 0.53 3.39 -8.24
CA LEU A 57 1.78 3.70 -8.93
C LEU A 57 1.79 5.03 -9.66
N GLY A 58 0.62 5.53 -10.10
CA GLY A 58 0.54 6.77 -10.87
C GLY A 58 1.09 8.01 -10.15
N VAL A 59 1.12 8.01 -8.82
CA VAL A 59 1.58 9.17 -8.02
C VAL A 59 2.67 8.85 -6.99
N ASN A 60 3.17 7.62 -6.96
CA ASN A 60 4.23 7.22 -6.02
C ASN A 60 5.48 6.74 -6.76
N ALA A 61 6.60 6.78 -6.05
CA ALA A 61 7.83 6.16 -6.51
C ALA A 61 7.78 4.64 -6.34
N HIS A 62 8.56 3.92 -7.16
CA HIS A 62 8.59 2.46 -7.13
C HIS A 62 9.48 1.93 -5.99
N VAL A 63 10.54 2.69 -5.66
CA VAL A 63 11.49 2.36 -4.59
C VAL A 63 11.85 3.64 -3.83
N LEU A 64 11.97 3.52 -2.51
CA LEU A 64 12.40 4.60 -1.62
C LEU A 64 13.63 4.17 -0.82
N VAL A 65 14.53 5.11 -0.60
CA VAL A 65 15.63 4.99 0.37
C VAL A 65 15.36 5.99 1.49
N LEU A 66 15.15 5.48 2.69
CA LEU A 66 15.02 6.26 3.92
C LEU A 66 16.30 6.13 4.75
N LYS A 67 16.53 7.09 5.64
CA LYS A 67 17.62 7.05 6.61
C LYS A 67 17.02 6.86 8.01
N TYR A 68 17.63 6.02 8.84
CA TYR A 68 17.18 5.85 10.23
C TYR A 68 17.43 7.10 11.12
N SER A 69 18.26 8.03 10.65
CA SER A 69 18.57 9.29 11.33
C SER A 69 17.55 10.39 10.99
N LEU A 70 17.44 11.38 11.88
CA LEU A 70 16.58 12.56 11.71
C LEU A 70 17.03 13.49 10.56
N GLU A 71 18.30 13.43 10.16
CA GLU A 71 18.85 14.29 9.10
C GLU A 71 19.46 13.44 7.97
N PHE A 72 18.94 13.61 6.75
CA PHE A 72 19.46 12.97 5.54
C PHE A 72 20.08 14.02 4.62
N ARG A 73 21.32 14.44 4.93
CA ARG A 73 22.05 15.48 4.18
C ARG A 73 22.88 14.93 3.03
N GLU A 74 23.31 13.67 3.15
CA GLU A 74 24.15 13.00 2.15
C GLU A 74 23.32 12.47 0.97
N TYR A 75 22.05 12.88 0.85
CA TYR A 75 21.12 12.41 -0.17
C TYR A 75 21.67 12.59 -1.58
N ARG A 76 22.41 13.67 -1.86
CA ARG A 76 23.04 13.89 -3.17
C ARG A 76 24.10 12.85 -3.52
N GLU A 77 24.83 12.35 -2.52
CA GLU A 77 25.81 11.27 -2.72
C GLU A 77 25.12 9.92 -2.90
N VAL A 78 24.08 9.68 -2.10
CA VAL A 78 23.24 8.49 -2.23
C VAL A 78 22.62 8.46 -3.63
N MET A 79 21.96 9.53 -4.07
CA MET A 79 21.38 9.68 -5.41
C MET A 79 22.36 9.27 -6.52
N LYS A 80 23.60 9.77 -6.49
CA LYS A 80 24.64 9.41 -7.47
C LYS A 80 25.06 7.94 -7.44
N LYS A 81 24.94 7.27 -6.28
CA LYS A 81 25.22 5.83 -6.16
C LYS A 81 24.04 5.02 -6.68
N VAL A 82 22.81 5.37 -6.29
CA VAL A 82 21.60 4.64 -6.70
C VAL A 82 21.27 4.79 -8.17
N GLU A 83 21.56 5.94 -8.78
CA GLU A 83 21.38 6.18 -10.22
C GLU A 83 22.23 5.24 -11.10
N LYS A 84 23.32 4.65 -10.55
CA LYS A 84 24.16 3.68 -11.26
C LYS A 84 23.64 2.24 -11.20
N VAL A 85 22.60 1.98 -10.40
CA VAL A 85 22.06 0.63 -10.24
C VAL A 85 21.22 0.28 -11.49
N PRO A 86 21.46 -0.88 -12.13
CA PRO A 86 20.65 -1.31 -13.27
C PRO A 86 19.16 -1.38 -12.93
N GLY A 87 18.31 -0.90 -13.86
CA GLY A 87 16.86 -0.85 -13.69
C GLY A 87 16.33 0.47 -13.11
N VAL A 88 17.19 1.35 -12.58
CA VAL A 88 16.79 2.68 -12.10
C VAL A 88 16.73 3.67 -13.26
N THR A 89 15.56 4.25 -13.52
CA THR A 89 15.35 5.20 -14.63
C THR A 89 15.32 6.67 -14.18
N GLY A 90 15.06 6.91 -12.89
CA GLY A 90 14.97 8.26 -12.34
C GLY A 90 15.15 8.26 -10.83
N VAL A 91 15.73 9.34 -10.31
CA VAL A 91 16.00 9.53 -8.88
C VAL A 91 15.70 10.99 -8.50
N ALA A 92 15.02 11.21 -7.39
CA ALA A 92 14.72 12.53 -6.86
C ALA A 92 14.73 12.53 -5.32
N PRO A 93 15.12 13.64 -4.67
CA PRO A 93 14.91 13.81 -3.24
C PRO A 93 13.46 14.14 -2.94
N PHE A 94 12.98 13.75 -1.75
CA PHE A 94 11.68 14.18 -1.27
C PHE A 94 11.66 14.41 0.23
N ILE A 95 10.73 15.26 0.65
CA ILE A 95 10.35 15.45 2.04
C ILE A 95 8.90 15.08 2.17
N ILE A 96 8.53 14.35 3.21
CA ILE A 96 7.12 14.09 3.50
C ILE A 96 6.86 14.27 4.98
N ASN A 97 5.90 15.14 5.30
CA ASN A 97 5.57 15.44 6.68
C ASN A 97 4.06 15.58 6.87
N PRO A 98 3.51 15.05 7.97
CA PRO A 98 2.12 15.31 8.35
C PRO A 98 1.96 16.78 8.77
N MET A 99 1.05 17.47 8.11
CA MET A 99 0.74 18.89 8.28
C MET A 99 -0.77 19.11 8.41
N MET A 100 -1.18 20.31 8.80
CA MET A 100 -2.59 20.71 8.76
C MET A 100 -2.78 21.80 7.70
N VAL A 101 -3.80 21.65 6.84
CA VAL A 101 -4.20 22.67 5.88
C VAL A 101 -5.49 23.35 6.34
N THR A 102 -5.52 24.68 6.26
CA THR A 102 -6.69 25.52 6.56
C THR A 102 -6.95 26.49 5.41
N HIS A 103 -8.22 26.85 5.24
CA HIS A 103 -8.67 27.87 4.28
C HIS A 103 -9.74 28.74 4.93
N GLY A 104 -9.41 29.99 5.24
CA GLY A 104 -10.26 30.89 6.03
C GLY A 104 -10.62 30.28 7.39
N ASP A 105 -11.89 30.46 7.80
CA ASP A 105 -12.40 29.96 9.10
C ASP A 105 -12.84 28.48 9.07
N ARG A 106 -12.46 27.73 8.05
CA ARG A 106 -12.84 26.30 7.93
C ARG A 106 -12.00 25.42 8.83
N THR A 107 -12.56 24.25 9.18
CA THR A 107 -11.88 23.24 9.97
C THR A 107 -10.59 22.78 9.32
N ALA A 108 -9.50 22.79 10.09
CA ALA A 108 -8.21 22.30 9.66
C ALA A 108 -8.27 20.81 9.29
N THR A 109 -7.75 20.47 8.12
CA THR A 109 -7.70 19.10 7.61
C THR A 109 -6.26 18.58 7.67
N GLY A 110 -6.06 17.36 8.19
CA GLY A 110 -4.74 16.73 8.22
C GLY A 110 -4.32 16.26 6.82
N VAL A 111 -3.13 16.66 6.38
CA VAL A 111 -2.56 16.34 5.07
C VAL A 111 -1.11 15.87 5.19
N LEU A 112 -0.61 15.17 4.18
CA LEU A 112 0.81 14.87 3.99
C LEU A 112 1.36 15.89 3.01
N LEU A 113 2.16 16.84 3.53
CA LEU A 113 2.88 17.79 2.69
C LEU A 113 4.13 17.11 2.15
N LYS A 114 4.17 16.91 0.83
CA LYS A 114 5.30 16.35 0.11
C LYS A 114 6.09 17.47 -0.59
N GLY A 115 7.32 17.72 -0.11
CA GLY A 115 8.27 18.59 -0.77
C GLY A 115 8.97 17.86 -1.91
N VAL A 116 8.89 18.41 -3.12
CA VAL A 116 9.47 17.81 -4.34
C VAL A 116 10.30 18.81 -5.10
N ASP A 117 11.34 18.34 -5.78
CA ASP A 117 12.09 19.16 -6.73
C ASP A 117 11.35 19.18 -8.08
N PRO A 118 10.84 20.32 -8.58
CA PRO A 118 10.07 20.39 -9.82
C PRO A 118 10.84 19.92 -11.07
N ASP A 119 12.18 19.96 -11.05
CA ASP A 119 13.00 19.57 -12.20
C ASP A 119 13.29 18.05 -12.21
N LEU A 120 13.41 17.44 -11.02
CA LEU A 120 13.72 16.01 -10.88
C LEU A 120 12.47 15.14 -10.72
N MET A 121 11.43 15.65 -10.06
CA MET A 121 10.19 14.91 -9.78
C MET A 121 9.54 14.31 -11.03
N PRO A 122 9.44 14.98 -12.20
CA PRO A 122 8.83 14.38 -13.39
C PRO A 122 9.55 13.13 -13.92
N LYS A 123 10.81 12.90 -13.51
CA LYS A 123 11.55 11.67 -13.86
C LYS A 123 11.16 10.49 -12.97
N VAL A 124 10.62 10.76 -11.79
CA VAL A 124 10.29 9.75 -10.78
C VAL A 124 8.78 9.53 -10.65
N LEU A 125 8.01 10.60 -10.59
CA LEU A 125 6.56 10.55 -10.41
C LEU A 125 5.83 10.85 -11.73
N ASP A 126 4.74 10.13 -11.96
CA ASP A 126 3.83 10.40 -13.08
C ASP A 126 2.80 11.51 -12.76
N LEU A 127 2.97 12.25 -11.65
CA LEU A 127 2.11 13.36 -11.22
C LEU A 127 1.72 14.34 -12.35
N PRO A 128 2.62 14.75 -13.28
CA PRO A 128 2.25 15.69 -14.34
C PRO A 128 1.11 15.19 -15.24
N LYS A 129 0.97 13.86 -15.40
CA LYS A 129 -0.11 13.23 -16.17
C LYS A 129 -1.45 13.24 -15.45
N HIS A 130 -1.44 13.45 -14.13
CA HIS A 130 -2.61 13.43 -13.25
C HIS A 130 -3.13 14.83 -12.91
N ILE A 131 -2.54 15.89 -13.45
CA ILE A 131 -3.03 17.26 -13.25
C ILE A 131 -4.30 17.46 -14.09
N VAL A 132 -5.40 17.78 -13.41
CA VAL A 132 -6.72 18.00 -14.03
C VAL A 132 -6.98 19.49 -14.25
N GLY A 133 -6.34 20.36 -13.48
CA GLY A 133 -6.43 21.80 -13.64
C GLY A 133 -5.19 22.54 -13.14
N GLY A 134 -4.84 23.64 -13.80
CA GLY A 134 -3.68 24.46 -13.47
C GLY A 134 -2.38 23.95 -14.11
N SER A 135 -1.25 24.38 -13.58
CA SER A 135 0.08 23.93 -14.01
C SER A 135 1.04 23.85 -12.83
N MET A 136 2.16 23.12 -13.00
CA MET A 136 3.23 23.10 -11.99
C MET A 136 4.14 24.33 -12.07
N GLU A 137 3.89 25.25 -13.01
CA GLU A 137 4.66 26.47 -13.11
C GLU A 137 4.43 27.34 -11.87
N GLY A 138 5.51 27.83 -11.28
CA GLY A 138 5.45 28.58 -10.02
C GLY A 138 5.40 27.72 -8.76
N LEU A 139 5.64 26.40 -8.84
CA LEU A 139 5.85 25.57 -7.65
C LEU A 139 7.06 26.07 -6.85
N ARG A 140 8.19 26.28 -7.54
CA ARG A 140 9.41 26.88 -6.99
C ARG A 140 9.44 28.38 -7.25
N LYS A 141 9.74 29.16 -6.20
CA LYS A 141 9.94 30.60 -6.33
C LYS A 141 11.20 30.91 -7.15
N PRO A 142 11.19 31.94 -8.02
CA PRO A 142 12.39 32.37 -8.72
C PRO A 142 13.53 32.70 -7.74
N GLY A 143 14.68 32.06 -7.91
CA GLY A 143 15.86 32.28 -7.05
C GLY A 143 15.83 31.58 -5.69
N ALA A 144 14.87 30.68 -5.44
CA ALA A 144 14.86 29.85 -4.23
C ALA A 144 16.13 29.00 -4.13
N LYS A 145 16.69 28.92 -2.92
CA LYS A 145 17.89 28.13 -2.59
C LYS A 145 17.58 27.20 -1.41
N PRO A 146 18.32 26.09 -1.27
CA PRO A 146 18.22 25.24 -0.08
C PRO A 146 18.42 26.07 1.20
N PRO A 147 17.62 25.85 2.24
CA PRO A 147 17.74 26.61 3.48
C PRO A 147 19.06 26.29 4.18
N GLU A 148 19.76 27.35 4.59
CA GLU A 148 20.95 27.21 5.43
C GLU A 148 20.53 26.90 6.88
N LYS A 149 21.34 26.10 7.58
CA LYS A 149 21.08 25.79 8.99
C LYS A 149 21.15 27.09 9.80
N PRO A 150 20.22 27.35 10.73
CA PRO A 150 20.39 28.43 11.69
C PRO A 150 21.72 28.21 12.41
N ASN A 151 22.65 29.17 12.29
CA ASN A 151 23.86 29.17 13.09
C ASN A 151 23.42 29.17 14.56
N THR A 152 23.48 28.01 15.22
CA THR A 152 23.40 27.98 16.67
C THR A 152 24.58 28.85 17.12
N PRO A 153 24.37 29.97 17.84
CA PRO A 153 25.48 30.71 18.41
C PRO A 153 26.31 29.66 19.15
N ALA A 154 27.59 29.54 18.79
CA ALA A 154 28.50 28.75 19.58
C ALA A 154 28.33 29.26 21.01
N ALA A 155 27.74 28.44 21.88
CA ALA A 155 27.71 28.73 23.29
C ALA A 155 29.18 28.90 23.67
N ASN A 156 29.59 30.14 23.87
CA ASN A 156 30.95 30.46 24.26
C ASN A 156 31.23 29.65 25.53
N GLY A 157 32.12 28.66 25.42
CA GLY A 157 32.84 28.11 26.57
C GLY A 157 32.30 26.85 27.26
N THR A 158 31.29 26.14 26.76
CA THR A 158 30.99 24.80 27.29
C THR A 158 30.77 23.79 26.18
N SER A 159 31.82 23.02 25.89
CA SER A 159 31.73 21.76 25.15
C SER A 159 30.68 20.88 25.83
N SER A 160 29.50 20.77 25.21
CA SER A 160 28.52 19.76 25.61
C SER A 160 29.21 18.39 25.48
N PRO A 161 29.30 17.58 26.55
CA PRO A 161 30.04 16.31 26.53
C PRO A 161 29.51 15.32 25.48
N LEU A 162 28.29 15.54 24.98
CA LEU A 162 27.69 14.78 23.87
C LEU A 162 28.34 15.05 22.51
N ARG A 163 28.98 16.21 22.32
CA ARG A 163 29.57 16.62 21.04
C ARG A 163 30.96 16.01 20.83
N ASP A 164 31.69 15.76 21.91
CA ASP A 164 32.97 15.02 21.89
C ASP A 164 32.78 13.51 21.71
N LEU A 165 31.59 12.98 22.01
CA LEU A 165 31.25 11.56 21.84
C LEU A 165 31.01 11.16 20.37
N GLN A 166 30.70 12.11 19.48
CA GLN A 166 30.52 11.83 18.05
C GLN A 166 31.82 11.78 17.25
N GLN A 167 32.95 12.24 17.83
CA GLN A 167 34.22 12.39 17.10
C GLN A 167 35.32 11.40 17.52
N ARG A 168 35.13 10.57 18.55
CA ARG A 168 36.15 9.59 18.96
C ARG A 168 35.80 8.18 18.48
N ASP A 169 36.79 7.52 17.87
CA ASP A 169 36.75 6.11 17.49
C ASP A 169 36.32 5.23 18.67
N ALA A 170 35.35 4.35 18.44
CA ALA A 170 34.75 3.48 19.45
C ALA A 170 35.76 2.59 20.21
N GLY A 171 36.93 2.32 19.62
CA GLY A 171 38.02 1.59 20.27
C GLY A 171 38.64 2.35 21.45
N SER A 172 38.85 3.67 21.32
CA SER A 172 39.41 4.50 22.39
C SER A 172 38.47 4.60 23.60
N PHE A 173 37.17 4.47 23.38
CA PHE A 173 36.16 4.55 24.45
C PHE A 173 36.16 3.29 25.32
N LEU A 174 36.31 2.11 24.72
CA LEU A 174 36.39 0.85 25.44
C LEU A 174 37.66 0.79 26.31
N ASP A 175 38.80 1.26 25.81
CA ASP A 175 40.05 1.34 26.59
C ASP A 175 39.89 2.23 27.83
N VAL A 176 39.19 3.37 27.70
CA VAL A 176 38.93 4.28 28.82
C VAL A 176 38.01 3.66 29.87
N ILE A 177 36.98 2.92 29.43
CA ILE A 177 36.08 2.20 30.35
C ILE A 177 36.82 1.05 31.04
N GLU A 178 37.66 0.31 30.32
CA GLU A 178 38.38 -0.84 30.84
C GLU A 178 39.43 -0.41 31.88
N ASP A 179 40.14 0.70 31.63
CA ASP A 179 41.04 1.33 32.61
C ASP A 179 40.29 1.85 33.84
N GLN A 180 39.07 2.36 33.66
CA GLN A 180 38.24 2.85 34.77
C GLN A 180 37.75 1.69 35.65
N ILE A 181 37.26 0.61 35.04
CA ILE A 181 36.82 -0.62 35.75
C ILE A 181 37.99 -1.23 36.52
N ARG A 182 39.19 -1.22 35.94
CA ARG A 182 40.39 -1.74 36.60
C ARG A 182 40.78 -0.90 37.82
N ARG A 183 40.73 0.42 37.72
CA ARG A 183 40.98 1.34 38.86
C ARG A 183 39.94 1.19 39.97
N ASP A 184 38.67 1.03 39.62
CA ASP A 184 37.61 0.84 40.62
C ASP A 184 37.73 -0.52 41.32
N ARG A 185 38.15 -1.56 40.58
CA ARG A 185 38.45 -2.88 41.15
C ARG A 185 39.64 -2.84 42.12
N ASP A 186 40.73 -2.19 41.72
CA ASP A 186 41.92 -2.03 42.57
C ASP A 186 41.62 -1.18 43.83
N ALA A 187 40.72 -0.20 43.73
CA ALA A 187 40.26 0.61 44.86
C ALA A 187 39.33 -0.17 45.83
N LEU A 188 38.49 -1.05 45.30
CA LEU A 188 37.62 -1.93 46.08
C LEU A 188 38.42 -3.01 46.83
N ASP A 189 39.44 -3.60 46.19
CA ASP A 189 40.33 -4.60 46.80
C ASP A 189 41.24 -3.97 47.88
N ALA A 190 41.50 -2.66 47.81
CA ALA A 190 42.20 -1.88 48.84
C ALA A 190 41.30 -1.45 50.02
N GLY A 191 40.02 -1.83 50.03
CA GLY A 191 39.09 -1.55 51.13
C GLY A 191 38.62 -0.09 51.22
N ALA A 192 38.78 0.70 50.15
CA ALA A 192 38.22 2.06 50.10
C ALA A 192 36.72 2.01 49.77
N ALA A 193 35.90 2.71 50.55
CA ALA A 193 34.47 2.85 50.26
C ALA A 193 34.27 3.56 48.91
N PRO A 194 33.26 3.16 48.11
CA PRO A 194 33.06 3.72 46.78
C PRO A 194 32.80 5.22 46.88
N ALA A 195 33.56 5.99 46.10
CA ALA A 195 33.41 7.44 46.02
C ALA A 195 31.98 7.78 45.57
N THR A 196 31.24 8.49 46.43
CA THR A 196 30.00 9.15 46.04
C THR A 196 30.28 10.07 44.85
N LEU A 197 29.46 9.97 43.82
CA LEU A 197 29.46 10.87 42.66
C LEU A 197 29.46 12.32 43.12
N ASP A 198 30.65 12.93 43.12
CA ASP A 198 30.83 14.35 43.33
C ASP A 198 30.39 15.03 42.05
N ALA A 199 29.15 15.52 42.03
CA ALA A 199 28.65 16.41 41.00
C ALA A 199 29.33 17.79 41.19
N GLY A 200 30.62 17.82 40.90
CA GLY A 200 31.43 19.03 40.87
C GLY A 200 31.06 19.88 39.66
N ALA A 201 29.92 20.57 39.73
CA ALA A 201 29.82 21.86 39.06
C ALA A 201 30.88 22.77 39.72
N PRO A 202 31.74 23.46 38.96
CA PRO A 202 32.59 24.48 39.58
C PRO A 202 31.64 25.49 40.23
N ALA A 203 31.73 25.62 41.55
CA ALA A 203 31.08 26.68 42.28
C ALA A 203 31.68 28.01 41.80
N VAL A 204 31.07 28.60 40.78
CA VAL A 204 31.26 30.01 40.49
C VAL A 204 30.58 30.72 41.66
N ALA A 205 31.38 31.05 42.68
CA ALA A 205 31.01 31.98 43.72
C ALA A 205 30.88 33.39 43.10
N ASN A 206 29.85 33.57 42.27
CA ASN A 206 29.34 34.89 42.00
C ASN A 206 28.49 35.24 43.22
N ALA A 207 29.10 35.94 44.16
CA ALA A 207 28.37 36.81 45.05
C ALA A 207 27.57 37.77 44.15
N VAL A 208 26.32 37.41 43.84
CA VAL A 208 25.36 38.34 43.27
C VAL A 208 25.15 39.37 44.38
N PRO A 209 25.61 40.63 44.23
CA PRO A 209 25.24 41.66 45.19
C PRO A 209 23.70 41.68 45.27
N PRO A 210 23.10 41.85 46.46
CA PRO A 210 21.65 41.95 46.54
C PRO A 210 21.18 42.95 45.50
N ALA A 211 20.30 42.51 44.60
CA ALA A 211 19.75 43.39 43.58
C ALA A 211 19.25 44.66 44.28
N PRO A 212 19.54 45.86 43.76
CA PRO A 212 19.04 47.08 44.39
C PRO A 212 17.52 46.94 44.54
N ALA A 213 17.06 46.91 45.78
CA ALA A 213 15.64 46.91 46.11
C ALA A 213 15.10 48.33 45.86
N GLY A 214 15.01 48.68 44.58
CA GLY A 214 14.30 49.83 44.09
C GLY A 214 13.06 49.34 43.35
N ASP A 215 11.94 50.01 43.57
CA ASP A 215 10.78 49.86 42.71
C ASP A 215 11.20 50.27 41.28
N THR A 216 10.96 49.41 40.31
CA THR A 216 11.28 49.69 38.89
C THR A 216 10.14 50.43 38.19
N THR A 217 9.05 50.72 38.92
CA THR A 217 7.98 51.56 38.40
C THR A 217 8.42 53.02 38.37
N PRO A 218 8.33 53.71 37.22
CA PRO A 218 8.52 55.15 37.16
C PRO A 218 7.45 55.87 38.00
N ASP A 219 7.79 56.99 38.64
CA ASP A 219 6.82 57.86 39.32
C ASP A 219 5.70 58.26 38.33
N GLY A 220 4.50 57.71 38.54
CA GLY A 220 3.36 57.83 37.61
C GLY A 220 2.82 56.50 37.06
N GLY A 221 3.46 55.36 37.38
CA GLY A 221 3.08 54.03 36.92
C GLY A 221 3.39 53.80 35.44
N PHE A 222 3.27 52.56 34.99
CA PHE A 222 3.36 52.24 33.56
C PHE A 222 2.12 52.82 32.86
N THR A 223 2.28 53.95 32.16
CA THR A 223 1.21 54.55 31.33
C THR A 223 0.93 53.76 30.05
N SER A 224 1.74 52.74 29.75
CA SER A 224 1.47 51.77 28.69
C SER A 224 0.41 50.78 29.15
N LYS A 225 -0.85 51.03 28.77
CA LYS A 225 -1.81 49.93 28.63
C LYS A 225 -1.30 49.04 27.51
N LEU A 226 -0.90 47.81 27.84
CA LEU A 226 -0.86 46.77 26.83
C LEU A 226 -2.29 46.67 26.25
N PRO A 227 -2.47 46.65 24.92
CA PRO A 227 -3.76 46.35 24.33
C PRO A 227 -4.31 45.07 24.95
N ASP A 228 -5.58 45.09 25.36
CA ASP A 228 -6.25 43.92 25.94
C ASP A 228 -6.50 42.82 24.88
N ASP A 229 -6.37 43.16 23.59
CA ASP A 229 -6.53 42.27 22.46
C ASP A 229 -5.18 42.05 21.75
N ASP A 230 -4.80 40.78 21.59
CA ASP A 230 -3.62 40.30 20.82
C ASP A 230 -3.74 40.55 19.30
N ASP A 231 -4.73 41.33 18.85
CA ASP A 231 -4.95 41.65 17.44
C ASP A 231 -4.04 42.79 17.00
N LEU A 232 -2.89 42.44 16.41
CA LEU A 232 -2.00 43.38 15.77
C LEU A 232 -2.74 44.13 14.64
N PRO A 233 -2.60 45.47 14.53
CA PRO A 233 -3.23 46.21 13.44
C PRO A 233 -2.71 45.69 12.08
N ALA A 234 -3.59 45.64 11.07
CA ALA A 234 -3.29 45.06 9.75
C ALA A 234 -2.07 45.71 9.01
N SER A 235 -1.58 46.84 9.50
CA SER A 235 -0.34 47.47 9.04
C SER A 235 0.95 46.80 9.56
N VAL A 236 0.85 46.04 10.66
CA VAL A 236 1.98 45.38 11.34
C VAL A 236 2.15 43.94 10.84
N ASP A 237 1.05 43.23 10.56
CA ASP A 237 1.05 41.90 9.94
C ASP A 237 -0.06 41.83 8.87
N PRO A 238 0.21 42.32 7.64
CA PRO A 238 -0.78 42.26 6.57
C PRO A 238 -0.96 40.83 6.09
N ASP A 239 -2.15 40.27 6.27
CA ASP A 239 -2.51 38.93 5.77
C ASP A 239 -2.26 38.83 4.24
N PRO A 240 -1.25 38.06 3.79
CA PRO A 240 -0.90 37.94 2.38
C PRO A 240 -2.03 37.40 1.51
N CYS A 241 -2.97 36.67 2.11
CA CYS A 241 -4.14 36.15 1.41
C CYS A 241 -5.14 37.24 0.98
N LYS A 242 -5.02 38.48 1.46
CA LYS A 242 -5.94 39.59 1.14
C LYS A 242 -5.58 40.37 -0.13
N SER A 243 -4.34 40.27 -0.60
CA SER A 243 -3.87 40.99 -1.80
C SER A 243 -3.57 40.03 -2.95
N PRO A 244 -4.21 40.15 -4.13
CA PRO A 244 -3.93 39.30 -5.28
C PRO A 244 -2.46 39.28 -5.71
N GLU A 245 -1.76 40.41 -5.58
CA GLU A 245 -0.34 40.52 -5.91
C GLU A 245 0.55 39.75 -4.92
N GLN A 246 0.20 39.79 -3.63
CA GLN A 246 0.93 39.04 -2.59
C GLN A 246 0.66 37.53 -2.72
N VAL A 247 -0.58 37.14 -3.03
CA VAL A 247 -0.95 35.75 -3.31
C VAL A 247 -0.15 35.21 -4.50
N ALA A 248 0.05 36.00 -5.56
CA ALA A 248 0.87 35.58 -6.70
C ALA A 248 2.35 35.31 -6.34
N ALA A 249 2.88 35.99 -5.31
CA ALA A 249 4.24 35.82 -4.82
C ALA A 249 4.40 34.67 -3.81
N LEU A 250 3.29 34.09 -3.31
CA LEU A 250 3.31 32.96 -2.40
C LEU A 250 3.85 31.68 -3.09
N PRO A 251 4.46 30.76 -2.30
CA PRO A 251 4.92 29.48 -2.84
C PRO A 251 3.75 28.66 -3.37
N GLY A 252 4.00 27.92 -4.44
CA GLY A 252 3.00 27.09 -5.08
C GLY A 252 2.65 25.85 -4.25
N LEU A 253 1.37 25.48 -4.32
CA LEU A 253 0.82 24.27 -3.73
C LEU A 253 -0.02 23.52 -4.76
N ILE A 254 0.21 22.22 -4.86
CA ILE A 254 -0.61 21.31 -5.68
C ILE A 254 -1.44 20.47 -4.72
N ILE A 255 -2.76 20.48 -4.89
CA ILE A 255 -3.70 19.79 -4.00
C ILE A 255 -4.46 18.70 -4.76
N GLY A 256 -4.91 17.66 -4.05
CA GLY A 256 -5.78 16.65 -4.63
C GLY A 256 -7.22 17.15 -4.82
N LYS A 257 -7.94 16.59 -5.79
CA LYS A 257 -9.31 16.97 -6.15
C LYS A 257 -10.34 16.77 -5.02
N SER A 258 -10.23 15.69 -4.24
CA SER A 258 -11.10 15.48 -3.08
C SER A 258 -10.84 16.55 -2.01
N LEU A 259 -9.58 16.86 -1.75
CA LEU A 259 -9.18 17.89 -0.80
C LEU A 259 -9.62 19.30 -1.24
N SER A 260 -9.49 19.62 -2.52
CA SER A 260 -9.93 20.91 -3.05
C SER A 260 -11.44 21.12 -2.88
N THR A 261 -12.22 20.05 -3.10
CA THR A 261 -13.67 20.05 -2.91
C THR A 261 -14.04 20.17 -1.42
N GLN A 262 -13.32 19.49 -0.53
CA GLN A 262 -13.55 19.52 0.91
C GLN A 262 -13.24 20.90 1.53
N LEU A 263 -12.15 21.53 1.11
CA LEU A 263 -11.77 22.88 1.56
C LEU A 263 -12.51 24.00 0.79
N ALA A 264 -13.24 23.63 -0.26
CA ALA A 264 -13.86 24.52 -1.25
C ALA A 264 -12.88 25.62 -1.68
N VAL A 265 -11.73 25.17 -2.19
CA VAL A 265 -10.65 25.98 -2.78
C VAL A 265 -10.55 25.71 -4.27
N THR A 266 -10.13 26.72 -5.00
CA THR A 266 -9.90 26.74 -6.44
C THR A 266 -8.49 27.20 -6.74
N ILE A 267 -8.08 27.10 -8.01
CA ILE A 267 -6.74 27.54 -8.44
C ILE A 267 -6.65 29.06 -8.29
N GLY A 268 -5.60 29.52 -7.62
CA GLY A 268 -5.38 30.92 -7.28
C GLY A 268 -5.69 31.25 -5.82
N ASP A 269 -6.41 30.38 -5.10
CA ASP A 269 -6.74 30.64 -3.70
C ASP A 269 -5.54 30.48 -2.78
N CYS A 270 -5.59 31.20 -1.66
CA CYS A 270 -4.58 31.19 -0.61
C CYS A 270 -4.97 30.19 0.47
N VAL A 271 -4.05 29.31 0.85
CA VAL A 271 -4.25 28.32 1.92
C VAL A 271 -3.09 28.35 2.89
N GLN A 272 -3.38 28.04 4.15
CA GLN A 272 -2.36 28.02 5.19
C GLN A 272 -2.01 26.56 5.53
N ILE A 273 -0.72 26.26 5.53
CA ILE A 273 -0.17 25.00 5.98
C ILE A 273 0.51 25.23 7.32
N THR A 274 0.10 24.47 8.33
CA THR A 274 0.59 24.59 9.70
C THR A 274 1.22 23.28 10.12
N SER A 275 2.46 23.32 10.62
CA SER A 275 3.08 22.15 11.22
C SER A 275 2.39 21.82 12.53
N PRO A 276 1.96 20.56 12.75
CA PRO A 276 1.48 20.17 14.06
C PRO A 276 2.59 20.38 15.09
N MET A 277 2.23 20.63 16.34
CA MET A 277 3.20 20.73 17.42
C MET A 277 3.96 19.39 17.54
N VAL A 278 5.18 19.32 17.01
CA VAL A 278 6.05 18.16 17.17
C VAL A 278 7.08 18.49 18.25
N GLY A 279 6.96 17.84 19.41
CA GLY A 279 8.10 17.66 20.31
C GLY A 279 7.79 17.77 21.79
N MET A 280 7.48 16.64 22.41
CA MET A 280 8.13 16.29 23.68
C MET A 280 9.53 15.82 23.29
N SER A 281 10.53 16.70 23.37
CA SER A 281 11.94 16.32 23.14
C SER A 281 12.48 15.73 24.44
N PHE A 282 12.90 14.46 24.43
CA PHE A 282 13.53 13.82 25.59
C PHE A 282 14.91 14.46 25.81
N GLY A 283 14.98 15.49 26.66
CA GLY A 283 16.23 16.11 27.09
C GLY A 283 16.21 17.64 27.19
N GLY A 284 15.16 18.33 26.72
CA GLY A 284 15.10 19.80 26.81
C GLY A 284 13.66 20.32 26.82
N SER A 285 13.38 21.25 27.73
CA SER A 285 12.09 21.93 27.94
C SER A 285 11.74 22.94 26.85
N SER A 286 11.95 22.62 25.57
CA SER A 286 11.65 23.51 24.45
C SER A 286 10.68 22.83 23.50
N GLN A 287 9.38 22.98 23.76
CA GLN A 287 8.36 22.78 22.74
C GLN A 287 8.59 23.82 21.65
N LYS A 288 8.89 23.37 20.42
CA LYS A 288 8.99 24.26 19.27
C LYS A 288 7.57 24.71 18.89
N PRO A 289 7.30 26.01 18.75
CA PRO A 289 5.98 26.48 18.36
C PRO A 289 5.62 25.97 16.96
N PRO A 290 4.32 25.77 16.65
CA PRO A 290 3.90 25.38 15.32
C PRO A 290 4.24 26.48 14.31
N ILE A 291 4.76 26.08 13.15
CA ILE A 291 5.09 27.02 12.08
C ILE A 291 3.95 26.99 11.06
N ALA A 292 3.32 28.14 10.86
CA ALA A 292 2.30 28.35 9.85
C ALA A 292 2.88 29.15 8.67
N LYS A 293 2.66 28.67 7.45
CA LYS A 293 3.04 29.38 6.23
C LYS A 293 1.88 29.36 5.24
N GLN A 294 1.76 30.42 4.47
CA GLN A 294 0.73 30.56 3.45
C GLN A 294 1.26 30.12 2.08
N PHE A 295 0.41 29.48 1.30
CA PHE A 295 0.68 29.00 -0.05
C PHE A 295 -0.45 29.39 -0.98
N ARG A 296 -0.13 29.46 -2.28
CA ARG A 296 -1.13 29.62 -3.34
C ARG A 296 -1.38 28.30 -4.03
N VAL A 297 -2.65 27.94 -4.22
CA VAL A 297 -3.04 26.77 -5.00
C VAL A 297 -2.75 27.03 -6.48
N ILE A 298 -1.81 26.29 -7.08
CA ILE A 298 -1.43 26.47 -8.51
C ILE A 298 -1.99 25.38 -9.42
N ALA A 299 -2.27 24.21 -8.87
CA ALA A 299 -2.78 23.06 -9.61
C ALA A 299 -3.58 22.09 -8.74
N VAL A 300 -4.46 21.35 -9.39
CA VAL A 300 -5.26 20.28 -8.80
C VAL A 300 -4.97 18.97 -9.53
N PHE A 301 -4.64 17.91 -8.79
CA PHE A 301 -4.39 16.57 -9.34
C PHE A 301 -5.48 15.57 -8.95
N GLU A 302 -5.63 14.52 -9.76
CA GLU A 302 -6.50 13.37 -9.50
C GLU A 302 -5.74 12.08 -9.76
N ALA A 303 -5.29 11.42 -8.69
CA ALA A 303 -4.68 10.10 -8.73
C ALA A 303 -5.73 9.00 -8.96
N GLY A 304 -6.99 9.28 -8.63
CA GLY A 304 -8.09 8.32 -8.72
C GLY A 304 -8.16 7.36 -7.53
N PHE A 305 -7.38 7.62 -6.48
CA PHE A 305 -7.39 6.92 -5.20
C PHE A 305 -7.62 7.94 -4.09
N ASP A 306 -8.75 7.83 -3.40
CA ASP A 306 -9.25 8.91 -2.53
C ASP A 306 -8.28 9.24 -1.37
N GLN A 307 -7.51 8.27 -0.87
CA GLN A 307 -6.51 8.54 0.16
C GLN A 307 -5.42 9.52 -0.28
N TYR A 308 -5.07 9.52 -1.58
CA TYR A 308 -4.12 10.49 -2.12
C TYR A 308 -4.83 11.80 -2.46
N ASP A 309 -6.00 11.72 -3.10
CA ASP A 309 -6.74 12.91 -3.54
C ASP A 309 -7.27 13.76 -2.35
N SER A 310 -7.42 13.17 -1.16
CA SER A 310 -7.90 13.86 0.05
C SER A 310 -6.81 14.27 1.03
N LYS A 311 -5.61 13.66 0.98
CA LYS A 311 -4.56 13.90 2.00
C LYS A 311 -3.23 14.36 1.43
N LEU A 312 -2.89 14.05 0.18
CA LEU A 312 -1.57 14.34 -0.35
C LEU A 312 -1.54 15.74 -0.98
N VAL A 313 -0.51 16.50 -0.65
CA VAL A 313 -0.31 17.87 -1.12
C VAL A 313 1.16 18.04 -1.50
N TYR A 314 1.46 18.72 -2.62
CA TYR A 314 2.83 18.92 -3.08
C TYR A 314 3.24 20.40 -3.00
N THR A 315 4.48 20.64 -2.61
CA THR A 315 5.12 21.96 -2.66
C THR A 315 6.59 21.82 -3.07
N ASP A 316 7.29 22.93 -3.28
CA ASP A 316 8.72 22.91 -3.57
C ASP A 316 9.53 22.34 -2.39
N LEU A 317 10.57 21.58 -2.72
CA LEU A 317 11.46 20.94 -1.75
C LEU A 317 12.01 21.95 -0.73
N TYR A 318 12.45 23.12 -1.17
CA TYR A 318 13.11 24.10 -0.29
C TYR A 318 12.11 24.75 0.68
N GLU A 319 10.86 24.97 0.23
CA GLU A 319 9.78 25.45 1.09
C GLU A 319 9.40 24.42 2.16
N ALA A 320 9.40 23.13 1.80
CA ALA A 320 9.18 22.03 2.73
C ALA A 320 10.31 21.90 3.78
N GLU A 321 11.58 22.03 3.38
CA GLU A 321 12.74 22.03 4.29
C GLU A 321 12.65 23.18 5.31
N ALA A 322 12.20 24.34 4.85
CA ALA A 322 12.10 25.54 5.66
C ALA A 322 11.04 25.47 6.77
N PHE A 323 10.23 24.41 6.87
CA PHE A 323 9.33 24.19 8.01
C PHE A 323 10.02 23.60 9.24
N TYR A 324 11.07 22.79 9.08
CA TYR A 324 11.69 22.08 10.21
C TYR A 324 12.97 22.75 10.71
N GLU A 325 13.51 23.72 9.98
CA GLU A 325 14.77 24.43 10.28
C GLU A 325 15.99 23.50 10.41
N ASN A 326 15.93 22.32 9.79
CA ASN A 326 17.01 21.32 9.82
C ASN A 326 18.14 21.60 8.79
N GLY A 327 17.98 22.66 7.98
CA GLY A 327 18.83 23.00 6.84
C GLY A 327 18.52 22.13 5.61
N ASP A 328 19.49 22.04 4.67
CA ASP A 328 19.46 21.15 3.48
C ASP A 328 19.48 19.67 3.94
N SER A 329 18.30 19.08 4.10
CA SER A 329 18.08 17.73 4.60
C SER A 329 16.70 17.24 4.19
N VAL A 330 16.66 16.02 3.66
CA VAL A 330 15.44 15.43 3.11
C VAL A 330 14.91 14.29 3.98
N THR A 331 13.69 13.81 3.73
CA THR A 331 13.18 12.61 4.41
C THR A 331 13.75 11.35 3.75
N GLY A 332 13.90 11.37 2.42
CA GLY A 332 14.38 10.23 1.66
C GLY A 332 14.73 10.57 0.22
N VAL A 333 15.19 9.55 -0.47
CA VAL A 333 15.42 9.55 -1.92
C VAL A 333 14.41 8.61 -2.56
N GLU A 334 13.68 9.09 -3.53
CA GLU A 334 12.69 8.33 -4.27
C GLU A 334 13.16 8.01 -5.68
N MET A 335 12.74 6.85 -6.17
CA MET A 335 13.28 6.26 -7.40
C MET A 335 12.18 5.63 -8.26
N LYS A 336 12.32 5.80 -9.58
CA LYS A 336 11.53 5.09 -10.58
C LYS A 336 12.38 3.99 -11.18
N VAL A 337 11.77 2.82 -11.31
CA VAL A 337 12.38 1.66 -11.98
C VAL A 337 11.72 1.41 -13.33
N ASP A 338 12.45 0.75 -14.22
CA ASP A 338 12.02 0.36 -15.57
C ASP A 338 10.87 -0.66 -15.56
N ASP A 339 10.97 -1.68 -14.71
CA ASP A 339 9.95 -2.69 -14.50
C ASP A 339 9.61 -2.82 -13.02
N ILE A 340 8.33 -2.60 -12.71
CA ILE A 340 7.86 -2.63 -11.35
C ILE A 340 7.80 -4.03 -10.75
N ASP A 341 7.60 -5.06 -11.56
CA ASP A 341 7.54 -6.43 -11.06
C ASP A 341 8.93 -6.86 -10.53
N HIS A 342 10.00 -6.19 -10.98
CA HIS A 342 11.37 -6.34 -10.48
C HIS A 342 11.74 -5.32 -9.39
N ALA A 343 10.84 -4.42 -8.96
CA ALA A 343 11.15 -3.37 -7.99
C ALA A 343 11.71 -3.91 -6.67
N ARG A 344 11.21 -5.07 -6.21
CA ARG A 344 11.71 -5.73 -4.99
C ARG A 344 13.15 -6.24 -5.12
N GLU A 345 13.50 -6.77 -6.29
CA GLU A 345 14.88 -7.20 -6.56
C GLU A 345 15.82 -6.00 -6.68
N ILE A 346 15.38 -4.94 -7.36
CA ILE A 346 16.12 -3.70 -7.50
C ILE A 346 16.33 -3.06 -6.11
N ALA A 347 15.29 -2.99 -5.27
CA ALA A 347 15.39 -2.50 -3.89
C ALA A 347 16.42 -3.30 -3.08
N ALA A 348 16.42 -4.63 -3.19
CA ALA A 348 17.42 -5.48 -2.51
C ALA A 348 18.85 -5.25 -3.04
N ASN A 349 19.02 -4.95 -4.34
CA ASN A 349 20.32 -4.60 -4.91
C ASN A 349 20.79 -3.21 -4.46
N ILE A 350 19.88 -2.25 -4.35
CA ILE A 350 20.16 -0.92 -3.79
C ILE A 350 20.61 -1.03 -2.34
N ASP A 351 19.90 -1.83 -1.54
CA ASP A 351 20.23 -2.08 -0.14
C ASP A 351 21.64 -2.66 0.02
N LYS A 352 22.04 -3.59 -0.86
CA LYS A 352 23.42 -4.12 -0.92
C LYS A 352 24.45 -3.06 -1.30
N VAL A 353 24.15 -2.17 -2.24
CA VAL A 353 25.05 -1.08 -2.65
C VAL A 353 25.21 -0.04 -1.52
N LEU A 354 24.16 0.16 -0.74
CA LEU A 354 24.11 1.09 0.38
C LEU A 354 24.40 0.40 1.73
N ALA A 355 24.90 -0.84 1.74
CA ALA A 355 25.03 -1.71 2.92
C ALA A 355 25.98 -1.21 4.01
N ASN A 356 25.57 -0.15 4.69
CA ASN A 356 26.25 0.46 5.84
C ASN A 356 25.37 0.45 7.11
N GLY A 357 24.15 -0.11 7.02
CA GLY A 357 23.18 -0.20 8.13
C GLY A 357 22.50 1.13 8.49
N VAL A 358 22.79 2.22 7.77
CA VAL A 358 22.26 3.57 8.05
C VAL A 358 21.01 3.86 7.23
N TYR A 359 20.92 3.25 6.05
CA TYR A 359 19.82 3.40 5.11
C TYR A 359 18.92 2.18 5.13
N HIS A 360 17.64 2.41 4.83
CA HIS A 360 16.65 1.37 4.66
C HIS A 360 15.96 1.59 3.32
N THR A 361 16.02 0.57 2.46
CA THR A 361 15.39 0.61 1.15
C THR A 361 14.04 -0.10 1.23
N MET A 362 12.98 0.57 0.80
CA MET A 362 11.63 0.02 0.75
C MET A 362 11.12 0.02 -0.68
N ASP A 363 10.45 -1.04 -1.11
CA ASP A 363 9.73 -1.05 -2.37
C ASP A 363 8.25 -0.65 -2.19
N TRP A 364 7.58 -0.35 -3.30
CA TRP A 364 6.18 0.07 -3.32
C TRP A 364 5.20 -0.91 -2.64
N GLN A 365 5.48 -2.22 -2.63
CA GLN A 365 4.65 -3.22 -1.96
C GLN A 365 4.82 -3.14 -0.44
N GLU A 366 6.04 -2.91 0.03
CA GLU A 366 6.35 -2.75 1.45
C GLU A 366 5.76 -1.46 2.02
N LEU A 367 5.84 -0.35 1.27
CA LEU A 367 5.18 0.92 1.62
C LEU A 367 3.67 0.77 1.82
N ASN A 368 3.06 -0.15 1.08
CA ASN A 368 1.63 -0.39 1.09
C ASN A 368 1.29 -1.75 1.74
N HIS A 369 2.14 -2.25 2.64
CA HIS A 369 2.02 -3.59 3.23
C HIS A 369 0.63 -3.86 3.83
N GLY A 370 0.01 -2.88 4.49
CA GLY A 370 -1.35 -3.06 5.06
C GLY A 370 -2.40 -3.41 3.99
N LEU A 371 -2.31 -2.79 2.82
CA LEU A 371 -3.22 -3.02 1.69
C LEU A 371 -2.91 -4.37 1.02
N PHE A 372 -1.63 -4.67 0.75
CA PHE A 372 -1.23 -5.95 0.16
C PHE A 372 -1.53 -7.14 1.09
N THR A 373 -1.35 -6.98 2.38
CA THR A 373 -1.70 -7.99 3.38
C THR A 373 -3.22 -8.24 3.40
N ALA A 374 -4.03 -7.18 3.33
CA ALA A 374 -5.47 -7.31 3.22
C ALA A 374 -5.88 -8.07 1.94
N LEU A 375 -5.25 -7.76 0.80
CA LEU A 375 -5.47 -8.49 -0.46
C LEU A 375 -5.10 -9.96 -0.36
N LEU A 376 -3.98 -10.28 0.30
CA LEU A 376 -3.56 -11.66 0.53
C LEU A 376 -4.54 -12.41 1.45
N ILE A 377 -4.96 -11.80 2.56
CA ILE A 377 -5.96 -12.38 3.47
C ILE A 377 -7.27 -12.62 2.74
N GLN A 378 -7.72 -11.67 1.93
CA GLN A 378 -8.91 -11.82 1.10
C GLN A 378 -8.75 -12.98 0.10
N GLN A 379 -7.61 -13.06 -0.60
CA GLN A 379 -7.37 -14.12 -1.57
C GLN A 379 -7.34 -15.51 -0.92
N ILE A 380 -6.74 -15.62 0.27
CA ILE A 380 -6.78 -16.84 1.09
C ILE A 380 -8.24 -17.18 1.47
N GLY A 381 -9.02 -16.20 1.95
CA GLY A 381 -10.43 -16.38 2.28
C GLY A 381 -11.26 -16.88 1.09
N MET A 382 -11.11 -16.25 -0.08
CA MET A 382 -11.79 -16.65 -1.31
C MET A 382 -11.36 -18.04 -1.80
N SER A 383 -10.10 -18.44 -1.56
CA SER A 383 -9.63 -19.79 -1.90
C SER A 383 -10.36 -20.88 -1.10
N PHE A 384 -10.74 -20.63 0.16
CA PHE A 384 -11.54 -21.56 0.96
C PHE A 384 -12.97 -21.69 0.44
N VAL A 385 -13.63 -20.56 0.17
CA VAL A 385 -15.00 -20.55 -0.40
C VAL A 385 -15.01 -21.26 -1.76
N LEU A 386 -13.99 -20.99 -2.57
CA LEU A 386 -13.81 -21.63 -3.86
C LEU A 386 -13.62 -23.15 -3.74
N ALA A 387 -12.73 -23.60 -2.85
CA ALA A 387 -12.51 -25.02 -2.62
C ALA A 387 -13.81 -25.72 -2.23
N LEU A 388 -14.64 -25.09 -1.39
CA LEU A 388 -15.96 -25.61 -1.01
C LEU A 388 -16.90 -25.74 -2.22
N ILE A 389 -17.00 -24.72 -3.07
CA ILE A 389 -17.83 -24.77 -4.29
C ILE A 389 -17.40 -25.92 -5.20
N ILE A 390 -16.09 -26.10 -5.38
CA ILE A 390 -15.53 -27.17 -6.20
C ILE A 390 -15.84 -28.55 -5.61
N VAL A 391 -15.69 -28.73 -4.29
CA VAL A 391 -16.02 -29.99 -3.60
C VAL A 391 -17.51 -30.32 -3.75
N VAL A 392 -18.39 -29.34 -3.55
CA VAL A 392 -19.85 -29.52 -3.71
C VAL A 392 -20.21 -29.89 -5.16
N ALA A 393 -19.58 -29.25 -6.15
CA ALA A 393 -19.78 -29.59 -7.55
C ALA A 393 -19.30 -31.01 -7.88
N ALA A 394 -18.10 -31.38 -7.43
CA ALA A 394 -17.55 -32.73 -7.62
C ALA A 394 -18.43 -33.81 -6.96
N PHE A 395 -18.89 -33.57 -5.73
CA PHE A 395 -19.80 -34.49 -5.03
C PHE A 395 -21.13 -34.66 -5.78
N THR A 396 -21.66 -33.58 -6.35
CA THR A 396 -22.88 -33.62 -7.16
C THR A 396 -22.67 -34.49 -8.42
N VAL A 397 -21.52 -34.39 -9.08
CA VAL A 397 -21.15 -35.26 -10.21
C VAL A 397 -21.06 -36.72 -9.78
N VAL A 398 -20.40 -37.01 -8.66
CA VAL A 398 -20.31 -38.39 -8.11
C VAL A 398 -21.69 -38.97 -7.83
N ALA A 399 -22.53 -38.26 -7.08
CA ALA A 399 -23.84 -38.72 -6.66
C ALA A 399 -24.75 -39.00 -7.88
N THR A 400 -24.72 -38.11 -8.87
CA THR A 400 -25.53 -38.27 -10.09
C THR A 400 -25.03 -39.41 -10.96
N LEU A 401 -23.71 -39.58 -11.15
CA LEU A 401 -23.16 -40.69 -11.92
C LEU A 401 -23.43 -42.05 -11.27
N ILE A 402 -23.28 -42.17 -9.94
CA ILE A 402 -23.63 -43.41 -9.21
C ILE A 402 -25.10 -43.74 -9.46
N MET A 403 -25.98 -42.74 -9.37
CA MET A 403 -27.40 -42.95 -9.61
C MET A 403 -27.67 -43.45 -11.05
N VAL A 404 -27.00 -42.89 -12.06
CA VAL A 404 -27.11 -43.39 -13.44
C VAL A 404 -26.62 -44.83 -13.58
N VAL A 405 -25.52 -45.18 -12.92
CA VAL A 405 -24.99 -46.55 -12.93
C VAL A 405 -26.02 -47.53 -12.34
N LEU A 406 -26.66 -47.17 -11.23
CA LEU A 406 -27.69 -47.99 -10.59
C LEU A 406 -28.94 -48.14 -11.47
N ASP A 407 -29.40 -47.06 -12.10
CA ASP A 407 -30.54 -47.11 -13.03
C ASP A 407 -30.27 -47.96 -14.27
N LYS A 408 -29.02 -47.97 -14.73
CA LYS A 408 -28.55 -48.69 -15.93
C LYS A 408 -27.95 -50.06 -15.65
N ARG A 409 -28.10 -50.59 -14.43
CA ARG A 409 -27.51 -51.87 -14.00
C ARG A 409 -27.83 -53.05 -14.93
N LYS A 410 -29.10 -53.17 -15.36
CA LYS A 410 -29.55 -54.21 -16.31
C LYS A 410 -28.84 -54.10 -17.67
N GLU A 411 -28.67 -52.88 -18.18
CA GLU A 411 -28.01 -52.64 -19.48
C GLU A 411 -26.51 -52.94 -19.42
N ILE A 412 -25.84 -52.58 -18.31
CA ILE A 412 -24.42 -52.91 -18.08
C ILE A 412 -24.22 -54.43 -18.05
N ALA A 413 -25.10 -55.16 -17.35
CA ALA A 413 -25.04 -56.62 -17.27
C ALA A 413 -25.22 -57.29 -18.64
N LEU A 414 -26.15 -56.80 -19.47
CA LEU A 414 -26.33 -57.28 -20.85
C LEU A 414 -25.09 -57.03 -21.71
N LEU A 415 -24.50 -55.83 -21.63
CA LEU A 415 -23.27 -55.51 -22.37
C LEU A 415 -22.12 -56.45 -21.98
N LYS A 416 -21.95 -56.74 -20.69
CA LYS A 416 -20.94 -57.69 -20.20
C LYS A 416 -21.23 -59.13 -20.62
N ALA A 417 -22.50 -59.55 -20.61
CA ALA A 417 -22.90 -60.87 -21.07
C ALA A 417 -22.62 -61.08 -22.58
N LEU A 418 -22.70 -60.01 -23.37
CA LEU A 418 -22.30 -59.98 -24.79
C LEU A 418 -20.78 -59.94 -25.00
N GLY A 419 -19.97 -59.90 -23.93
CA GLY A 419 -18.51 -59.94 -24.00
C GLY A 419 -17.81 -58.57 -23.84
N ALA A 420 -18.49 -57.52 -23.38
CA ALA A 420 -17.83 -56.24 -23.09
C ALA A 420 -16.85 -56.36 -21.92
N LYS A 421 -15.60 -55.91 -22.12
CA LYS A 421 -14.56 -55.85 -21.08
C LYS A 421 -14.86 -54.75 -20.05
N ASP A 422 -14.39 -54.92 -18.81
CA ASP A 422 -14.52 -53.92 -17.74
C ASP A 422 -13.92 -52.55 -18.13
N SER A 423 -12.83 -52.54 -18.90
CA SER A 423 -12.22 -51.31 -19.42
C SER A 423 -13.10 -50.57 -20.43
N ALA A 424 -13.99 -51.29 -21.15
CA ALA A 424 -14.95 -50.65 -22.03
C ALA A 424 -16.08 -50.01 -21.23
N ILE A 425 -16.57 -50.66 -20.17
CA ILE A 425 -17.58 -50.09 -19.26
C ILE A 425 -17.02 -48.84 -18.56
N LEU A 426 -15.78 -48.92 -18.05
CA LEU A 426 -15.07 -47.77 -17.47
C LEU A 426 -15.03 -46.58 -18.42
N ARG A 427 -14.66 -46.80 -19.70
CA ARG A 427 -14.60 -45.74 -20.72
C ARG A 427 -15.96 -45.12 -21.02
N ILE A 428 -17.05 -45.89 -21.02
CA ILE A 428 -18.40 -45.36 -21.23
C ILE A 428 -18.72 -44.30 -20.16
N PHE A 429 -18.53 -44.65 -18.89
CA PHE A 429 -18.84 -43.73 -17.78
C PHE A 429 -17.84 -42.58 -17.66
N LEU A 430 -16.57 -42.79 -17.97
CA LEU A 430 -15.58 -41.71 -18.08
C LEU A 430 -15.95 -40.71 -19.18
N TYR A 431 -16.39 -41.17 -20.36
CA TYR A 431 -16.88 -40.26 -21.41
C TYR A 431 -18.15 -39.54 -20.99
N GLN A 432 -19.06 -40.22 -20.28
CA GLN A 432 -20.28 -39.58 -19.79
C GLN A 432 -19.97 -38.44 -18.82
N GLY A 433 -19.15 -38.68 -17.80
CA GLY A 433 -18.75 -37.63 -16.86
C GLY A 433 -17.89 -36.54 -17.51
N GLY A 434 -17.02 -36.91 -18.46
CA GLY A 434 -16.26 -35.95 -19.26
C GLY A 434 -17.14 -35.03 -20.09
N ILE A 435 -18.20 -35.54 -20.73
CA ILE A 435 -19.17 -34.72 -21.48
C ILE A 435 -19.93 -33.80 -20.52
N THR A 436 -20.43 -34.31 -19.39
CA THR A 436 -21.11 -33.49 -18.38
C THR A 436 -20.21 -32.38 -17.86
N GLY A 437 -18.95 -32.69 -17.53
CA GLY A 437 -17.96 -31.72 -17.09
C GLY A 437 -17.62 -30.68 -18.16
N PHE A 438 -17.45 -31.10 -19.41
CA PHE A 438 -17.16 -30.19 -20.53
C PHE A 438 -18.33 -29.25 -20.83
N VAL A 439 -19.55 -29.77 -20.90
CA VAL A 439 -20.77 -28.97 -21.15
C VAL A 439 -21.01 -28.01 -19.99
N GLY A 440 -20.95 -28.50 -18.75
CA GLY A 440 -21.11 -27.66 -17.56
C GLY A 440 -20.05 -26.58 -17.45
N THR A 441 -18.79 -26.90 -17.71
CA THR A 441 -17.69 -25.92 -17.71
C THR A 441 -17.86 -24.90 -18.83
N SER A 442 -18.23 -25.32 -20.04
CA SER A 442 -18.42 -24.41 -21.17
C SER A 442 -19.57 -23.43 -20.91
N LEU A 443 -20.70 -23.93 -20.41
CA LEU A 443 -21.84 -23.10 -20.00
C LEU A 443 -21.47 -22.18 -18.83
N GLY A 444 -20.71 -22.69 -17.86
CA GLY A 444 -20.26 -21.94 -16.70
C GLY A 444 -19.32 -20.79 -17.08
N LEU A 445 -18.34 -21.04 -17.95
CA LEU A 445 -17.45 -20.01 -18.48
C LEU A 445 -18.23 -18.96 -19.30
N ALA A 446 -19.19 -19.39 -20.12
CA ALA A 446 -20.04 -18.48 -20.89
C ALA A 446 -20.90 -17.59 -19.97
N LEU A 447 -21.55 -18.17 -18.96
CA LEU A 447 -22.31 -17.41 -17.96
C LEU A 447 -21.41 -16.51 -17.11
N GLY A 448 -20.23 -16.98 -16.72
CA GLY A 448 -19.23 -16.20 -16.02
C GLY A 448 -18.78 -14.99 -16.83
N PHE A 449 -18.48 -15.19 -18.12
CA PHE A 449 -18.11 -14.12 -19.05
C PHE A 449 -19.24 -13.10 -19.23
N LEU A 450 -20.48 -13.56 -19.43
CA LEU A 450 -21.65 -12.68 -19.53
C LEU A 450 -21.88 -11.90 -18.23
N GLY A 451 -21.71 -12.55 -17.08
CA GLY A 451 -21.79 -11.92 -15.77
C GLY A 451 -20.72 -10.83 -15.59
N CYS A 452 -19.47 -11.12 -15.94
CA CYS A 452 -18.38 -10.15 -15.88
C CYS A 452 -18.64 -8.95 -16.81
N LYS A 453 -19.10 -9.21 -18.05
CA LYS A 453 -19.44 -8.14 -19.00
C LYS A 453 -20.62 -7.30 -18.51
N GLY A 454 -21.63 -7.91 -17.89
CA GLY A 454 -22.76 -7.20 -17.29
C GLY A 454 -22.34 -6.32 -16.11
N LEU A 455 -21.52 -6.86 -15.21
CA LEU A 455 -20.97 -6.10 -14.07
C LEU A 455 -20.08 -4.94 -14.53
N GLY A 456 -19.21 -5.18 -15.53
CA GLY A 456 -18.36 -4.14 -16.11
C GLY A 456 -19.15 -3.04 -16.82
N ALA A 457 -20.25 -3.38 -17.50
CA ALA A 457 -21.11 -2.41 -18.18
C ALA A 457 -21.94 -1.56 -17.21
N TYR A 458 -22.42 -2.16 -16.10
CA TYR A 458 -23.15 -1.42 -15.07
C TYR A 458 -22.24 -0.46 -14.29
N ALA A 459 -20.94 -0.76 -14.23
CA ALA A 459 -19.91 0.06 -13.56
C ALA A 459 -20.36 0.49 -12.15
N PHE A 460 -20.71 -0.50 -11.31
CA PHE A 460 -21.31 -0.28 -10.00
C PHE A 460 -20.53 0.79 -9.21
N PRO A 461 -21.16 1.94 -8.86
CA PRO A 461 -20.47 3.01 -8.16
C PRO A 461 -20.20 2.58 -6.73
N LEU A 462 -18.96 2.74 -6.29
CA LEU A 462 -18.53 2.47 -4.92
C LEU A 462 -18.21 3.80 -4.25
N ASP A 463 -18.47 3.89 -2.94
CA ASP A 463 -18.05 5.05 -2.15
C ASP A 463 -16.51 5.07 -2.09
N PRO A 464 -15.85 6.09 -2.70
CA PRO A 464 -14.40 6.17 -2.71
C PRO A 464 -13.80 6.29 -1.30
N LYS A 465 -14.55 6.77 -0.31
CA LYS A 465 -14.05 6.89 1.06
C LYS A 465 -13.91 5.55 1.77
N VAL A 466 -14.74 4.57 1.39
CA VAL A 466 -14.76 3.22 2.00
C VAL A 466 -13.92 2.24 1.19
N TYR A 467 -14.06 2.26 -0.15
CA TYR A 467 -13.43 1.29 -1.04
C TYR A 467 -12.20 1.82 -1.77
N PHE A 468 -11.85 3.09 -1.57
CA PHE A 468 -10.73 3.80 -2.21
C PHE A 468 -10.77 3.91 -3.74
N ILE A 469 -11.75 3.27 -4.40
CA ILE A 469 -11.96 3.22 -5.84
C ILE A 469 -13.42 3.58 -6.13
N SER A 470 -13.67 4.36 -7.19
CA SER A 470 -15.01 4.88 -7.51
C SER A 470 -15.95 3.90 -8.22
N LYS A 471 -15.43 2.80 -8.79
CA LYS A 471 -16.20 1.82 -9.56
C LYS A 471 -15.69 0.41 -9.33
N LEU A 472 -16.57 -0.59 -9.37
CA LEU A 472 -16.17 -1.99 -9.25
C LEU A 472 -15.29 -2.39 -10.45
N PRO A 473 -14.03 -2.79 -10.23
CA PRO A 473 -13.15 -3.25 -11.29
C PRO A 473 -13.46 -4.69 -11.65
N VAL A 474 -13.76 -4.94 -12.92
CA VAL A 474 -13.96 -6.28 -13.45
C VAL A 474 -13.08 -6.43 -14.68
N GLU A 475 -12.07 -7.28 -14.59
CA GLU A 475 -11.13 -7.51 -15.68
C GLU A 475 -11.21 -8.97 -16.12
N VAL A 476 -11.55 -9.21 -17.39
CA VAL A 476 -11.70 -10.56 -17.92
C VAL A 476 -10.37 -10.97 -18.55
N ARG A 477 -9.60 -11.79 -17.83
CA ARG A 477 -8.33 -12.34 -18.32
C ARG A 477 -8.56 -13.72 -18.94
N PRO A 478 -8.31 -13.91 -20.25
CA PRO A 478 -8.54 -15.21 -20.92
C PRO A 478 -7.73 -16.35 -20.28
N THR A 479 -6.53 -16.06 -19.80
CA THR A 479 -5.66 -17.02 -19.12
C THR A 479 -6.31 -17.57 -17.84
N GLU A 480 -6.91 -16.72 -17.02
CA GLU A 480 -7.60 -17.12 -15.79
C GLU A 480 -8.84 -17.98 -16.10
N PHE A 481 -9.59 -17.64 -17.14
CA PHE A 481 -10.75 -18.41 -17.60
C PHE A 481 -10.34 -19.79 -18.12
N LEU A 482 -9.26 -19.87 -18.89
CA LEU A 482 -8.73 -21.14 -19.41
C LEU A 482 -8.19 -22.04 -18.29
N ILE A 483 -7.46 -21.48 -17.32
CA ILE A 483 -6.96 -22.23 -16.16
C ILE A 483 -8.15 -22.74 -15.32
N THR A 484 -9.12 -21.86 -15.05
CA THR A 484 -10.36 -22.22 -14.35
C THR A 484 -11.11 -23.35 -15.04
N GLY A 485 -11.31 -23.25 -16.35
CA GLY A 485 -11.97 -24.29 -17.13
C GLY A 485 -11.18 -25.60 -17.14
N GLY A 486 -9.85 -25.52 -17.26
CA GLY A 486 -8.96 -26.68 -17.19
C GLY A 486 -9.05 -27.40 -15.86
N ILE A 487 -8.96 -26.68 -14.74
CA ILE A 487 -9.07 -27.25 -13.39
C ILE A 487 -10.45 -27.87 -13.19
N ALA A 488 -11.53 -27.18 -13.59
CA ALA A 488 -12.89 -27.71 -13.45
C ALA A 488 -13.10 -29.03 -14.22
N ILE A 489 -12.58 -29.13 -15.44
CA ILE A 489 -12.63 -30.35 -16.25
C ILE A 489 -11.81 -31.47 -15.59
N VAL A 490 -10.60 -31.19 -15.12
CA VAL A 490 -9.75 -32.17 -14.42
C VAL A 490 -10.46 -32.71 -13.19
N ILE A 491 -11.07 -31.84 -12.38
CA ILE A 491 -11.79 -32.25 -11.18
C ILE A 491 -13.03 -33.08 -11.52
N CYS A 492 -13.79 -32.70 -12.55
CA CYS A 492 -14.93 -33.50 -13.01
C CYS A 492 -14.51 -34.89 -13.49
N LEU A 493 -13.39 -34.98 -14.21
CA LEU A 493 -12.83 -36.25 -14.67
C LEU A 493 -12.39 -37.12 -13.48
N LEU A 494 -11.68 -36.55 -12.50
CA LEU A 494 -11.27 -37.24 -11.28
C LEU A 494 -12.48 -37.73 -10.48
N ALA A 495 -13.50 -36.88 -10.31
CA ALA A 495 -14.75 -37.23 -9.64
C ALA A 495 -15.47 -38.40 -10.32
N THR A 496 -15.38 -38.49 -11.65
CA THR A 496 -16.00 -39.55 -12.46
C THR A 496 -15.32 -40.92 -12.31
N ILE A 497 -14.05 -40.97 -11.87
CA ILE A 497 -13.29 -42.23 -11.76
C ILE A 497 -13.97 -43.20 -10.80
N LEU A 498 -14.41 -42.73 -9.62
CA LEU A 498 -14.99 -43.59 -8.59
C LEU A 498 -16.30 -44.27 -9.06
N PRO A 499 -17.31 -43.53 -9.58
CA PRO A 499 -18.51 -44.16 -10.15
C PRO A 499 -18.22 -45.07 -11.34
N ALA A 500 -17.26 -44.70 -12.19
CA ALA A 500 -16.92 -45.50 -13.37
C ALA A 500 -16.27 -46.85 -12.99
N LEU A 501 -15.42 -46.87 -11.95
CA LEU A 501 -14.87 -48.10 -11.39
C LEU A 501 -15.97 -48.96 -10.76
N TYR A 502 -16.89 -48.35 -10.02
CA TYR A 502 -18.05 -49.05 -9.46
C TYR A 502 -18.89 -49.75 -10.54
N ALA A 503 -19.16 -49.06 -11.66
CA ALA A 503 -19.85 -49.64 -12.81
C ALA A 503 -19.07 -50.78 -13.46
N ALA A 504 -17.75 -50.62 -13.59
CA ALA A 504 -16.86 -51.61 -14.17
C ALA A 504 -16.74 -52.88 -13.32
N TRP A 505 -16.93 -52.83 -12.01
CA TRP A 505 -16.90 -54.01 -11.13
C TRP A 505 -18.23 -54.76 -11.00
N LEU A 506 -19.29 -54.28 -11.64
CA LEU A 506 -20.61 -54.90 -11.53
C LEU A 506 -20.64 -56.28 -12.22
N ARG A 507 -21.08 -57.33 -11.51
CA ARG A 507 -21.15 -58.69 -12.07
C ARG A 507 -22.39 -58.86 -12.96
N PRO A 508 -22.31 -59.58 -14.10
CA PRO A 508 -23.46 -59.81 -14.98
C PRO A 508 -24.65 -60.47 -14.27
N SER A 509 -24.36 -61.40 -13.36
CA SER A 509 -25.38 -62.08 -12.54
C SER A 509 -26.22 -61.13 -11.70
N ASP A 510 -25.62 -60.06 -11.19
CA ASP A 510 -26.26 -59.20 -10.20
C ASP A 510 -27.20 -58.19 -10.87
N GLY A 511 -26.99 -57.89 -12.15
CA GLY A 511 -27.90 -57.05 -12.95
C GLY A 511 -29.05 -57.84 -13.58
N LEU A 512 -28.91 -59.16 -13.76
CA LEU A 512 -29.96 -60.01 -14.35
C LEU A 512 -30.89 -60.65 -13.31
N ARG A 513 -30.46 -60.77 -12.04
CA ARG A 513 -31.29 -61.29 -10.92
C ARG A 513 -32.20 -60.25 -10.25
N SER A 514 -32.03 -58.96 -10.55
CA SER A 514 -32.87 -57.91 -9.97
C SER A 514 -34.15 -57.78 -10.79
N ASP A 515 -35.28 -58.21 -10.23
CA ASP A 515 -36.63 -57.98 -10.77
C ASP A 515 -36.89 -56.48 -11.02
#